data_AF-A0A3D0PAK2-F1
#
_entry.id   AF-A0A3D0PAK2-F1
#
_cell.length_a   1.000
_cell.length_b   1.000
_cell.length_c   1.000
_cell.angle_alpha   90.00
_cell.angle_beta   90.00
_cell.angle_gamma   90.00
#
_symmetry.space_group_name_H-M   'P 1'
#
loop_
_entity.id
_entity.type
_entity.pdbx_description
1 polymer ?
#
loop_
_entity_poly.entity_id
_entity_poly.type
_entity_poly.pdbx_seq_one_letter_code
_entity_poly.pdbx_strand_id
1 'polypeptide(L)'
;VQVIPHITGEIRERIHRVAANSNADVVITEIGGTVGDIESLPYLEAIREFRGDVGRNDLAYVHVTLLPYIGTSGELKTKPTQ
;
A
#
# COMPACT_ATOMS: atom_id res chain seq x y z
N VAL A 1 -5.08 -23.00 -6.47
CA VAL A 1 -4.51 -21.65 -6.32
C VAL A 1 -5.62 -20.72 -5.86
N GLN A 2 -5.36 -19.92 -4.82
CA GLN A 2 -6.31 -18.99 -4.19
C GLN A 2 -5.65 -17.64 -3.98
N VAL A 3 -6.44 -16.55 -3.84
CA VAL A 3 -5.90 -15.20 -3.60
C VAL A 3 -5.00 -15.17 -2.37
N ILE A 4 -5.51 -15.66 -1.23
CA ILE A 4 -4.73 -15.89 -0.02
C ILE A 4 -4.51 -17.41 0.11
N PRO A 5 -3.30 -17.91 0.40
CA PRO A 5 -2.04 -17.16 0.54
C PRO A 5 -1.24 -17.06 -0.77
N HIS A 6 -1.72 -17.61 -1.89
CA HIS A 6 -0.86 -17.83 -3.06
C HIS A 6 -0.55 -16.53 -3.82
N ILE A 7 -1.55 -15.68 -4.07
CA ILE A 7 -1.32 -14.39 -4.77
C ILE A 7 -0.67 -13.38 -3.82
N THR A 8 -1.16 -13.30 -2.57
CA THR A 8 -0.55 -12.42 -1.57
C THR A 8 0.90 -12.81 -1.30
N GLY A 9 1.21 -14.10 -1.24
CA GLY A 9 2.56 -14.64 -1.11
C GLY A 9 3.47 -14.21 -2.26
N GLU A 10 3.03 -14.38 -3.52
CA GLU A 10 3.81 -13.95 -4.69
C GLU A 10 4.09 -12.43 -4.67
N ILE A 11 3.12 -11.60 -4.24
CA ILE A 11 3.33 -10.15 -4.12
C ILE A 11 4.39 -9.85 -3.06
N ARG A 12 4.33 -10.48 -1.88
CA ARG A 12 5.34 -10.29 -0.82
C ARG A 12 6.72 -10.75 -1.23
N GLU A 13 6.82 -11.89 -1.90
CA GLU A 13 8.10 -12.42 -2.41
C GLU A 13 8.75 -11.45 -3.40
N ARG A 14 7.96 -10.79 -4.26
CA ARG A 14 8.49 -9.74 -5.15
C ARG A 14 9.13 -8.58 -4.40
N ILE A 15 8.51 -8.13 -3.30
CA ILE A 15 9.06 -7.05 -2.46
C ILE A 15 10.39 -7.51 -1.82
N HIS A 16 10.41 -8.70 -1.21
CA HIS A 16 11.64 -9.26 -0.62
C HIS A 16 12.77 -9.42 -1.64
N ARG A 17 12.45 -9.83 -2.88
CA ARG A 17 13.44 -10.00 -3.94
C ARG A 17 14.09 -8.68 -4.34
N VAL A 18 13.34 -7.58 -4.37
CA VAL A 18 13.91 -6.24 -4.62
C VAL A 18 14.88 -5.85 -3.51
N ALA A 19 14.49 -6.05 -2.24
CA ALA A 19 15.37 -5.77 -1.10
C ALA A 19 16.67 -6.61 -1.17
N ALA A 20 16.57 -7.91 -1.42
CA ALA A 20 17.71 -8.82 -1.49
C ALA A 20 18.70 -8.49 -2.63
N ASN A 21 18.19 -8.00 -3.77
CA ASN A 21 19.01 -7.78 -4.96
C ASN A 21 19.56 -6.35 -5.10
N SER A 22 19.00 -5.39 -4.36
CA SER A 22 19.38 -3.98 -4.51
C SER A 22 20.44 -3.50 -3.52
N ASN A 23 20.66 -4.23 -2.41
CA ASN A 23 21.47 -3.77 -1.27
C ASN A 23 21.04 -2.37 -0.78
N ALA A 24 19.76 -2.03 -0.94
CA ALA A 24 19.20 -0.75 -0.57
C ALA A 24 18.88 -0.70 0.93
N ASP A 25 19.14 0.43 1.56
CA ASP A 25 18.75 0.67 2.97
C ASP A 25 17.22 0.78 3.13
N VAL A 26 16.54 1.29 2.10
CA VAL A 26 15.09 1.50 2.07
C VAL A 26 14.53 1.12 0.70
N VAL A 27 13.46 0.34 0.70
CA VAL A 27 12.69 0.01 -0.52
C VAL A 27 11.35 0.76 -0.47
N ILE A 28 11.08 1.57 -1.49
CA ILE A 28 9.79 2.25 -1.66
C ILE A 28 8.96 1.43 -2.65
N THR A 29 7.85 0.88 -2.17
CA THR A 29 6.91 0.12 -2.99
C THR A 29 5.63 0.94 -3.18
N GLU A 30 5.38 1.39 -4.40
CA GLU A 30 4.11 2.00 -4.77
C GLU A 30 3.05 0.90 -4.99
N ILE A 31 1.87 1.08 -4.38
CA ILE A 31 0.70 0.26 -4.66
C ILE A 31 -0.21 1.08 -5.57
N GLY A 32 -0.32 0.67 -6.83
CA GLY A 32 -1.22 1.29 -7.79
C GLY A 32 -2.70 1.02 -7.45
N GLY A 33 -3.58 1.78 -8.10
CA GLY A 33 -5.03 1.75 -7.86
C GLY A 33 -5.47 2.69 -6.75
N THR A 34 -6.77 2.69 -6.45
CA THR A 34 -7.34 3.46 -5.33
C THR A 34 -7.78 2.51 -4.21
N VAL A 35 -7.56 2.92 -2.96
CA VAL A 35 -8.04 2.15 -1.81
C VAL A 35 -9.58 2.13 -1.84
N GLY A 36 -10.15 0.92 -1.75
CA GLY A 36 -11.59 0.69 -1.88
C GLY A 36 -11.99 0.00 -3.18
N ASP A 37 -11.13 0.07 -4.21
CA ASP A 37 -11.38 -0.65 -5.47
C ASP A 37 -11.08 -2.15 -5.33
N ILE A 38 -11.87 -2.97 -6.02
CA ILE A 38 -11.76 -4.44 -5.98
C ILE A 38 -10.38 -4.92 -6.46
N GLU A 39 -9.79 -4.22 -7.43
CA GLU A 39 -8.46 -4.56 -7.97
C GLU A 39 -7.33 -4.40 -6.94
N SER A 40 -7.53 -3.52 -5.95
CA SER A 40 -6.53 -3.19 -4.93
C SER A 40 -6.51 -4.21 -3.78
N LEU A 41 -7.59 -4.99 -3.59
CA LEU A 41 -7.76 -5.88 -2.44
C LEU A 41 -6.61 -6.87 -2.24
N PRO A 42 -6.09 -7.58 -3.29
CA PRO A 42 -4.96 -8.49 -3.10
C PRO A 42 -3.68 -7.79 -2.65
N TYR A 43 -3.42 -6.57 -3.13
CA TYR A 43 -2.23 -5.81 -2.76
C TYR A 43 -2.31 -5.29 -1.32
N LEU A 44 -3.47 -4.77 -0.92
CA LEU A 44 -3.70 -4.31 0.45
C LEU A 44 -3.59 -5.45 1.46
N GLU A 45 -4.08 -6.64 1.11
CA GLU A 45 -3.92 -7.82 1.95
C GLU A 45 -2.46 -8.30 1.98
N ALA A 46 -1.75 -8.29 0.84
CA ALA A 46 -0.35 -8.67 0.79
C ALA A 46 0.53 -7.79 1.68
N ILE A 47 0.38 -6.46 1.64
CA ILE A 47 1.15 -5.57 2.52
C ILE A 47 0.73 -5.73 3.99
N ARG A 48 -0.55 -5.99 4.27
CA ARG A 48 -1.03 -6.30 5.63
C ARG A 48 -0.32 -7.54 6.20
N GLU A 49 -0.18 -8.60 5.41
CA GLU A 49 0.59 -9.79 5.78
C GLU A 49 2.10 -9.49 5.86
N PHE A 50 2.64 -8.65 4.97
CA PHE A 50 4.07 -8.29 4.92
C PHE A 50 4.57 -7.63 6.21
N ARG A 51 3.69 -6.89 6.92
CA ARG A 51 4.00 -6.38 8.26
C ARG A 51 4.41 -7.49 9.24
N GLY A 52 3.86 -8.69 9.10
CA GLY A 52 4.24 -9.87 9.88
C GLY A 52 5.64 -10.38 9.53
N ASP A 53 6.05 -10.24 8.27
CA ASP A 53 7.33 -10.74 7.76
C ASP A 53 8.51 -9.85 8.18
N VAL A 54 8.37 -8.51 8.09
CA VAL A 54 9.45 -7.55 8.39
C VAL A 54 9.38 -6.94 9.79
N GLY A 55 8.22 -7.01 10.46
CA GLY A 55 8.02 -6.38 11.76
C GLY A 55 7.65 -4.90 11.68
N ARG A 56 7.22 -4.32 12.81
CA ARG A 56 6.66 -2.97 12.85
C ARG A 56 7.69 -1.85 12.65
N ASN A 57 8.95 -2.11 13.00
CA ASN A 57 9.99 -1.07 12.97
C ASN A 57 10.62 -0.90 11.58
N ASP A 58 10.47 -1.89 10.70
CA ASP A 58 11.04 -1.92 9.35
C ASP A 58 9.97 -1.73 8.27
N LEU A 59 8.84 -1.09 8.62
CA LEU A 59 7.75 -0.81 7.70
C LEU A 59 7.06 0.52 8.02
N ALA A 60 6.83 1.32 6.97
CA ALA A 60 6.00 2.52 7.02
C ALA A 60 4.95 2.49 5.91
N TYR A 61 3.71 2.85 6.25
CA TYR A 61 2.64 3.06 5.27
C TYR A 61 2.44 4.55 5.03
N VAL A 62 2.44 4.95 3.76
CA VAL A 62 2.14 6.33 3.34
C VAL A 62 0.88 6.28 2.48
N HIS A 63 -0.16 6.99 2.91
CA HIS A 63 -1.42 7.07 2.17
C HIS A 63 -1.59 8.46 1.58
N VAL A 64 -1.70 8.54 0.25
CA VAL A 64 -1.88 9.80 -0.48
C VAL A 64 -3.38 10.01 -0.69
N THR A 65 -3.89 11.15 -0.27
CA THR A 65 -5.32 11.49 -0.39
C THR A 65 -5.52 12.85 -1.05
N LEU A 66 -6.71 13.06 -1.59
CA LEU A 66 -7.11 14.32 -2.19
C LEU A 66 -7.93 15.16 -1.19
N LEU A 67 -7.53 16.42 -1.04
CA LEU A 67 -8.32 17.45 -0.35
C LEU A 67 -8.95 18.38 -1.39
N PRO A 68 -10.20 18.14 -1.81
CA PRO A 68 -10.82 18.98 -2.83
C PRO A 68 -11.15 20.37 -2.27
N TYR A 69 -10.93 21.39 -3.11
CA TYR A 69 -11.37 22.75 -2.87
C TYR A 69 -12.73 22.99 -3.53
N ILE A 70 -13.71 23.45 -2.74
CA ILE A 70 -15.06 23.75 -3.24
C ILE A 70 -15.21 25.25 -3.44
N GLY A 71 -15.18 25.69 -4.69
CA GLY A 71 -15.17 27.11 -5.04
C GLY A 71 -16.40 27.88 -4.55
N THR A 72 -17.57 27.24 -4.48
CA THR A 72 -18.81 27.90 -4.01
C THR A 72 -18.81 28.18 -2.51
N SER A 73 -18.12 27.37 -1.70
CA SER A 73 -18.00 27.60 -0.26
C SER A 73 -16.68 28.25 0.14
N GLY A 74 -15.68 28.28 -0.75
CA GLY A 74 -14.34 28.81 -0.46
C GLY A 74 -13.53 27.95 0.51
N GLU A 75 -13.84 26.64 0.61
CA GLU A 75 -13.29 25.77 1.65
C GLU A 75 -12.61 24.53 1.06
N LEU A 76 -11.52 24.11 1.70
CA LEU A 76 -10.95 22.77 1.55
C LEU A 76 -11.75 21.77 2.36
N LYS A 77 -12.10 20.62 1.77
CA LYS A 77 -12.85 19.57 2.46
C LYS A 77 -11.95 18.41 2.85
N THR A 78 -11.91 18.10 4.14
CA THR A 78 -11.12 16.99 4.71
C THR A 78 -11.87 15.66 4.73
N LYS A 79 -13.19 15.68 4.57
CA LYS A 79 -14.06 14.48 4.67
C LYS A 79 -13.64 13.32 3.74
N PRO A 80 -13.20 13.55 2.48
CA PRO A 80 -12.76 12.44 1.62
C PRO A 80 -11.50 11.71 2.11
N THR A 81 -10.69 12.34 2.96
CA THR A 81 -9.48 11.74 3.55
C THR A 81 -9.76 10.99 4.85
N GLN A 82 -10.84 11.36 5.57
CA GLN A 82 -11.23 10.79 6.86
C GLN A 82 -11.86 9.41 6.67
#